data_AF-A0A7J7XY16-F1
#
_entry.id   AF-A0A7J7XY16-F1
#
_cell.length_a   1.000
_cell.length_b   1.000
_cell.length_c   1.000
_cell.angle_alpha   90.00
_cell.angle_beta   90.00
_cell.angle_gamma   90.00
#
_symmetry.space_group_name_H-M   'P 1'
#
loop_
_entity.id
_entity.type
_entity.pdbx_description
1 polymer ?
#
loop_
_entity_poly.entity_id
_entity_poly.type
_entity_poly.pdbx_seq_one_letter_code
_entity_poly.pdbx_strand_id
1 'polypeptide(L)'
;MEFAPSEGAGTQDASKPLEVLLLEKNRSLQSENASLRISNSDLSGRCAELQVHVTEAMAMVTEQRELIARLEQDLSTIQSIQRPDAEGAAEHGLEKIPEPIKEATALFYGPTAPASSTLPEGQVDSLLSIISSQRERFRTRNQELEAEHRMAQHTIQALQSELDSLRADNIKLFEKIKFLQNYSGRGGGSDDTELRYSSQYEERLDPFSSFSKRERQRKYLSLSPWDKATLSMGRLVLSNKMARTIGFFYTLFLHCLVFLVLYKLAWSESVERDCTTFCAKKFADHLHKFHENDNGAAAGDLWQ
;
A
#
# COMPACT_ATOMS: atom_id res chain seq x y z
N MET A 1 24.08 44.48 -14.86
CA MET A 1 23.36 44.81 -13.62
C MET A 1 24.42 45.34 -12.67
N GLU A 2 24.35 46.63 -12.39
CA GLU A 2 25.36 47.45 -11.72
C GLU A 2 25.08 47.53 -10.21
N PHE A 3 26.12 47.90 -9.44
CA PHE A 3 26.17 48.29 -8.01
C PHE A 3 26.10 47.20 -6.92
N ALA A 4 27.23 46.95 -6.24
CA ALA A 4 27.62 47.75 -5.06
C ALA A 4 29.09 47.44 -4.65
N PRO A 5 29.90 48.44 -4.27
CA PRO A 5 31.23 48.22 -3.69
C PRO A 5 31.10 47.98 -2.18
N SER A 6 31.59 46.84 -1.69
CA SER A 6 31.75 46.64 -0.26
C SER A 6 33.01 47.37 0.22
N GLU A 7 32.91 48.68 0.40
CA GLU A 7 33.82 49.42 1.26
C GLU A 7 33.62 48.94 2.71
N GLY A 8 34.63 48.28 3.28
CA GLY A 8 34.55 47.85 4.67
C GLY A 8 35.60 46.90 5.22
N ALA A 9 36.74 46.68 4.54
CA ALA A 9 37.79 45.77 5.02
C ALA A 9 39.16 46.42 5.27
N GLY A 10 39.28 47.74 5.11
CA GLY A 10 40.60 48.40 5.01
C GLY A 10 41.28 48.84 6.31
N THR A 11 40.59 48.88 7.46
CA THR A 11 41.11 49.60 8.64
C THR A 11 41.54 48.71 9.82
N GLN A 12 41.34 47.39 9.77
CA GLN A 12 41.80 46.46 10.81
C GLN A 12 43.04 45.64 10.42
N ASP A 13 43.42 45.60 9.14
CA ASP A 13 44.59 44.83 8.70
C ASP A 13 45.92 45.57 8.92
N ALA A 14 45.91 46.89 9.09
CA ALA A 14 47.13 47.68 9.31
C ALA A 14 47.69 47.60 10.74
N SER A 15 46.92 47.14 11.72
CA SER A 15 47.33 47.06 13.14
C SER A 15 47.81 45.67 13.57
N LYS A 16 47.69 44.66 12.70
CA LYS A 16 48.20 43.31 12.95
C LYS A 16 49.69 43.26 12.55
N PRO A 17 50.57 42.65 13.37
CA PRO A 17 51.98 42.52 13.01
C PRO A 17 52.13 41.72 11.70
N LEU A 18 53.10 42.10 10.86
CA LEU A 18 53.31 41.54 9.52
C LEU A 18 53.38 40.00 9.51
N GLU A 19 53.97 39.42 10.55
CA GLU A 19 54.04 37.96 10.74
C GLU A 19 52.66 37.30 10.82
N VAL A 20 51.69 37.94 11.48
CA VAL A 20 50.32 37.43 11.59
C VAL A 20 49.60 37.48 10.24
N LEU A 21 49.78 38.57 9.49
CA LEU A 21 49.20 38.69 8.14
C LEU A 21 49.79 37.64 7.18
N LEU A 22 51.11 37.39 7.25
CA LEU A 22 51.78 36.37 6.45
C LEU A 22 51.31 34.96 6.83
N LEU A 23 51.15 34.66 8.12
CA LEU A 23 50.60 33.38 8.58
C LEU A 23 49.15 33.19 8.13
N GLU A 24 48.32 34.24 8.21
CA GLU A 24 46.93 34.20 7.76
C GLU A 24 46.83 33.98 6.24
N LYS A 25 47.67 34.67 5.45
CA LYS A 25 47.77 34.45 4.00
C LYS A 25 48.31 33.07 3.66
N ASN A 26 49.33 32.58 4.37
CA ASN A 26 49.86 31.24 4.14
C ASN A 26 48.80 30.16 4.44
N ARG A 27 48.07 30.31 5.55
CA ARG A 27 46.94 29.42 5.90
C ARG A 27 45.83 29.48 4.85
N SER A 28 45.51 30.68 4.34
CA SER A 28 44.53 30.87 3.27
C SER A 28 44.97 30.17 1.98
N LEU A 29 46.22 30.38 1.53
CA LEU A 29 46.79 29.74 0.35
C LEU A 29 46.89 28.21 0.50
N GLN A 30 47.16 27.71 1.70
CA GLN A 30 47.14 26.28 1.99
C GLN A 30 45.71 25.72 1.88
N SER A 31 44.71 26.42 2.41
CA SER A 31 43.31 26.05 2.28
C SER A 31 42.85 26.05 0.81
N GLU A 32 43.25 27.06 0.05
CA GLU A 32 42.94 27.15 -1.38
C GLU A 32 43.63 26.04 -2.17
N ASN A 33 44.90 25.74 -1.89
CA ASN A 33 45.61 24.61 -2.49
C ASN A 33 44.95 23.26 -2.16
N ALA A 34 44.50 23.06 -0.92
CA ALA A 34 43.77 21.86 -0.53
C ALA A 34 42.44 21.75 -1.30
N SER A 35 41.69 22.85 -1.41
CA SER A 35 40.44 22.92 -2.18
C SER A 35 40.65 22.63 -3.68
N LEU A 36 41.68 23.22 -4.28
CA LEU A 36 42.05 22.98 -5.67
C LEU A 36 42.49 21.53 -5.91
N ARG A 37 43.22 20.92 -4.97
CA ARG A 37 43.61 19.50 -5.05
C ARG A 37 42.40 18.58 -5.03
N ILE A 38 41.44 18.83 -4.14
CA ILE A 38 40.18 18.06 -4.09
C ILE A 38 39.43 18.24 -5.40
N SER A 39 39.25 19.48 -5.87
CA SER A 39 38.53 19.76 -7.12
C SER A 39 39.20 19.10 -8.33
N ASN A 40 40.53 19.07 -8.39
CA ASN A 40 41.27 18.41 -9.46
C ASN A 40 41.14 16.88 -9.39
N SER A 41 41.17 16.32 -8.18
CA SER A 41 40.89 14.89 -7.96
C SER A 41 39.48 14.51 -8.41
N ASP A 42 38.48 15.32 -8.08
CA ASP A 42 37.08 15.11 -8.47
C ASP A 42 36.89 15.23 -9.98
N LEU A 43 37.47 16.25 -10.60
CA LEU A 43 37.44 16.42 -12.06
C LEU A 43 38.15 15.27 -12.78
N SER A 44 39.32 14.84 -12.29
CA SER A 44 40.02 13.68 -12.83
C SER A 44 39.20 12.40 -12.69
N GLY A 45 38.49 12.23 -11.56
CA GLY A 45 37.57 11.12 -11.34
C GLY A 45 36.42 11.12 -12.36
N ARG A 46 35.78 12.27 -12.56
CA ARG A 46 34.71 12.45 -13.57
C ARG A 46 35.22 12.21 -15.00
N CYS A 47 36.43 12.65 -15.33
CA CYS A 47 37.04 12.37 -16.64
C CYS A 47 37.27 10.86 -16.84
N ALA A 48 37.74 10.14 -15.81
CA ALA A 48 37.93 8.69 -15.88
C ALA A 48 36.59 7.95 -16.03
N GLU A 49 35.57 8.35 -15.26
CA GLU A 49 34.22 7.80 -15.36
C GLU A 49 33.61 8.04 -16.76
N LEU A 50 33.72 9.26 -17.28
CA LEU A 50 33.25 9.59 -18.62
C LEU A 50 33.99 8.79 -19.70
N GLN A 51 35.30 8.57 -19.53
CA GLN A 51 36.09 7.74 -20.43
C GLN A 51 35.59 6.28 -20.43
N VAL A 52 35.25 5.72 -19.26
CA VAL A 52 34.65 4.38 -19.14
C VAL A 52 33.32 4.33 -19.89
N HIS A 53 32.43 5.30 -19.67
CA HIS A 53 31.14 5.36 -20.39
C HIS A 53 31.31 5.48 -21.90
N VAL A 54 32.29 6.25 -22.39
CA VAL A 54 32.59 6.33 -23.83
C VAL A 54 33.05 4.98 -24.35
N THR A 55 33.93 4.27 -23.65
CA THR A 55 34.39 2.94 -24.08
C THR A 55 33.27 1.90 -24.09
N GLU A 56 32.38 1.93 -23.10
CA GLU A 56 31.21 1.07 -23.02
C GLU A 56 30.21 1.37 -24.15
N ALA A 57 29.90 2.65 -24.39
CA ALA A 57 29.04 3.06 -25.49
C ALA A 57 29.62 2.66 -26.85
N MET A 58 30.94 2.79 -27.04
CA MET A 58 31.61 2.31 -28.25
C MET A 58 31.48 0.80 -28.42
N ALA A 59 31.64 0.02 -27.34
CA ALA A 59 31.45 -1.44 -27.36
C ALA A 59 30.01 -1.82 -27.74
N MET A 60 29.01 -1.15 -27.17
CA MET A 60 27.59 -1.37 -27.53
C MET A 60 27.32 -1.04 -29.00
N VAL A 61 27.90 0.05 -29.53
CA VAL A 61 27.77 0.39 -30.96
C VAL A 61 28.40 -0.68 -31.85
N THR A 62 29.54 -1.25 -31.45
CA THR A 62 30.15 -2.35 -32.22
C THR A 62 29.30 -3.60 -32.21
N GLU A 63 28.74 -3.96 -31.05
CA GLU A 63 27.84 -5.11 -30.92
C GLU A 63 26.55 -4.92 -31.75
N GLN A 64 25.95 -3.74 -31.69
CA GLN A 64 24.78 -3.40 -32.51
C GLN A 64 25.09 -3.48 -34.01
N ARG A 65 26.25 -2.99 -34.46
CA ARG A 65 26.67 -3.09 -35.86
C ARG A 65 26.84 -4.54 -36.29
N GLU A 66 27.42 -5.39 -35.45
CA GLU A 66 27.58 -6.82 -35.75
C GLU A 66 26.21 -7.52 -35.83
N LEU A 67 25.30 -7.22 -34.91
CA LEU A 67 23.94 -7.76 -34.92
C LEU A 67 23.17 -7.34 -36.18
N ILE A 68 23.25 -6.07 -36.56
CA ILE A 68 22.64 -5.56 -37.80
C ILE A 68 23.22 -6.30 -39.01
N ALA A 69 24.55 -6.44 -39.11
CA ALA A 69 25.18 -7.14 -40.22
C ALA A 69 24.72 -8.61 -40.31
N ARG A 70 24.56 -9.29 -39.16
CA ARG A 70 24.00 -10.66 -39.11
C ARG A 70 22.54 -10.69 -39.57
N LEU A 71 21.72 -9.76 -39.09
CA LEU A 71 20.31 -9.65 -39.51
C LEU A 71 20.17 -9.35 -41.00
N GLU A 72 21.01 -8.48 -41.55
CA GLU A 72 21.06 -8.19 -43.00
C GLU A 72 21.46 -9.43 -43.79
N GLN A 73 22.45 -10.20 -43.31
CA GLN A 73 22.85 -11.47 -43.91
C GLN A 73 21.72 -12.50 -43.87
N ASP A 74 21.04 -12.65 -42.73
CA ASP A 74 19.91 -13.58 -42.57
C ASP A 74 18.73 -13.19 -43.48
N LEU A 75 18.40 -11.90 -43.55
CA LEU A 75 17.37 -11.38 -44.46
C LEU A 75 17.74 -11.61 -45.92
N SER A 76 19.01 -11.40 -46.30
CA SER A 76 19.48 -11.67 -47.66
C SER A 76 19.35 -13.16 -48.02
N THR A 77 19.62 -14.05 -47.06
CA THR A 77 19.48 -15.50 -47.22
C THR A 77 18.00 -15.86 -47.42
N ILE A 78 17.10 -15.31 -46.60
CA ILE A 78 15.65 -15.51 -46.73
C ILE A 78 15.14 -14.96 -48.07
N GLN A 79 15.55 -13.75 -48.48
CA GLN A 79 15.13 -13.15 -49.75
C GLN A 79 15.65 -13.96 -50.95
N SER A 80 16.83 -14.57 -50.87
CA SER A 80 17.34 -15.47 -51.90
C SER A 80 16.51 -16.76 -52.03
N ILE A 81 15.93 -17.24 -50.94
CA ILE A 81 15.07 -18.44 -50.91
C ILE A 81 13.64 -18.10 -51.36
N GLN A 82 13.21 -16.85 -51.19
CA GLN A 82 11.81 -16.43 -51.36
C GLN A 82 11.50 -15.77 -52.71
N ARG A 83 12.43 -15.75 -53.67
CA ARG A 83 12.20 -15.13 -54.99
C ARG A 83 12.23 -16.13 -56.15
N PRO A 84 11.06 -16.59 -56.62
CA PRO A 84 10.71 -16.59 -58.02
C PRO A 84 9.95 -15.28 -58.34
N ASP A 85 10.35 -14.60 -59.40
CA ASP A 85 9.77 -13.31 -59.82
C ASP A 85 8.25 -13.38 -60.03
N ALA A 86 7.49 -12.42 -59.47
CA ALA A 86 6.32 -11.79 -60.10
C ALA A 86 5.80 -10.60 -59.27
N GLU A 87 5.43 -9.55 -59.98
CA GLU A 87 4.91 -8.24 -59.55
C GLU A 87 3.63 -8.30 -58.70
N GLY A 88 3.38 -7.26 -57.88
CA GLY A 88 2.01 -6.94 -57.47
C GLY A 88 1.88 -6.18 -56.16
N ALA A 89 1.39 -4.94 -56.23
CA ALA A 89 1.31 -3.94 -55.18
C ALA A 89 0.28 -4.18 -54.05
N ALA A 90 0.57 -3.49 -52.94
CA ALA A 90 -0.33 -2.72 -52.07
C ALA A 90 -1.17 -3.39 -50.96
N GLU A 91 -1.11 -2.69 -49.82
CA GLU A 91 -1.83 -2.72 -48.54
C GLU A 91 -3.26 -3.31 -48.49
N HIS A 92 -3.60 -3.97 -47.38
CA HIS A 92 -4.45 -3.40 -46.31
C HIS A 92 -4.83 -4.47 -45.25
N GLY A 93 -4.89 -4.03 -43.99
CA GLY A 93 -6.05 -4.36 -43.15
C GLY A 93 -6.06 -5.71 -42.45
N LEU A 94 -5.61 -5.68 -41.20
CA LEU A 94 -5.90 -6.57 -40.09
C LEU A 94 -7.40 -6.93 -39.94
N GLU A 95 -7.97 -7.83 -40.75
CA GLU A 95 -9.21 -8.56 -40.43
C GLU A 95 -9.52 -9.65 -41.47
N LYS A 96 -8.81 -10.78 -41.38
CA LYS A 96 -9.36 -12.09 -41.78
C LYS A 96 -8.40 -13.15 -41.28
N ILE A 97 -8.85 -13.86 -40.25
CA ILE A 97 -8.33 -15.16 -39.89
C ILE A 97 -8.21 -15.96 -41.20
N PRO A 98 -7.02 -16.46 -41.58
CA PRO A 98 -6.89 -17.27 -42.77
C PRO A 98 -7.84 -18.47 -42.67
N GLU A 99 -8.70 -18.64 -43.67
CA GLU A 99 -9.62 -19.77 -43.80
C GLU A 99 -8.98 -21.20 -43.76
N PRO A 100 -7.66 -21.43 -43.90
CA PRO A 100 -7.07 -22.76 -43.74
C PRO A 100 -7.28 -23.40 -42.36
N ILE A 101 -7.53 -22.61 -41.29
CA ILE A 101 -7.68 -23.16 -39.93
C ILE A 101 -9.08 -23.75 -39.71
N LYS A 102 -10.10 -23.21 -40.40
CA LYS A 102 -11.47 -23.72 -40.31
C LYS A 102 -11.62 -25.04 -41.08
N GLU A 103 -10.89 -25.17 -42.18
CA GLU A 103 -10.82 -26.39 -42.99
C GLU A 103 -10.03 -27.50 -42.28
N ALA A 104 -8.90 -27.18 -41.64
CA ALA A 104 -8.10 -28.15 -40.89
C ALA A 104 -8.83 -28.73 -39.66
N THR A 105 -9.70 -27.94 -39.01
CA THR A 105 -10.47 -28.40 -37.84
C THR A 105 -11.68 -29.27 -38.24
N ALA A 106 -12.27 -29.04 -39.42
CA ALA A 106 -13.38 -29.84 -39.93
C ALA A 106 -12.96 -31.24 -40.42
N LEU A 107 -11.69 -31.44 -40.79
CA LEU A 107 -11.16 -32.72 -41.27
C LEU A 107 -10.89 -33.76 -40.17
N PHE A 108 -10.94 -33.38 -38.88
CA PHE A 108 -10.62 -34.31 -37.78
C PHE A 108 -11.86 -35.08 -37.24
N TYR A 109 -13.10 -34.71 -37.62
CA TYR A 109 -14.34 -35.27 -37.07
C TYR A 109 -15.50 -35.44 -38.08
N GLY A 110 -15.25 -35.93 -39.31
CA GLY A 110 -16.34 -36.21 -40.27
C GLY A 110 -16.02 -37.27 -41.32
N PRO A 111 -16.97 -38.14 -41.71
CA PRO A 111 -16.69 -39.37 -42.47
C PRO A 111 -16.46 -39.12 -43.97
N THR A 112 -15.39 -39.76 -44.46
CA THR A 112 -15.11 -40.23 -45.83
C THR A 112 -16.00 -39.73 -46.98
N ALA A 113 -15.46 -38.85 -47.83
CA ALA A 113 -15.85 -38.68 -49.23
C ALA A 113 -14.62 -38.27 -50.09
N PRO A 114 -14.58 -38.60 -51.39
CA PRO A 114 -13.34 -38.83 -52.13
C PRO A 114 -12.67 -37.54 -52.65
N ALA A 115 -11.36 -37.62 -52.79
CA ALA A 115 -10.48 -36.58 -53.28
C ALA A 115 -10.78 -36.19 -54.73
N SER A 116 -10.86 -34.88 -55.00
CA SER A 116 -10.37 -34.27 -56.24
C SER A 116 -10.33 -32.74 -56.15
N SER A 117 -9.35 -32.24 -55.41
CA SER A 117 -8.71 -30.95 -55.69
C SER A 117 -7.24 -31.11 -55.31
N THR A 118 -6.49 -31.80 -56.17
CA THR A 118 -5.04 -31.91 -56.06
C THR A 118 -4.45 -30.52 -56.23
N LEU A 119 -4.20 -29.84 -55.11
CA LEU A 119 -3.29 -28.71 -55.08
C LEU A 119 -1.95 -29.20 -55.62
N PRO A 120 -1.33 -28.52 -56.61
CA PRO A 120 -0.06 -28.95 -57.15
C PRO A 120 0.97 -29.11 -56.03
N GLU A 121 1.73 -30.21 -56.01
CA GLU A 121 2.63 -30.59 -54.90
C GLU A 121 3.52 -29.43 -54.41
N GLY A 122 4.02 -28.60 -55.34
CA GLY A 122 4.83 -27.42 -55.00
C GLY A 122 4.13 -26.34 -54.17
N GLN A 123 2.80 -26.22 -54.23
CA GLN A 123 2.04 -25.29 -53.40
C GLN A 123 1.90 -25.79 -51.96
N VAL A 124 1.81 -27.11 -51.76
CA VAL A 124 1.74 -27.74 -50.45
C VAL A 124 3.09 -27.62 -49.75
N ASP A 125 4.19 -27.87 -50.46
CA ASP A 125 5.55 -27.71 -49.93
C ASP A 125 5.83 -26.24 -49.55
N SER A 126 5.36 -25.30 -50.35
CA SER A 126 5.50 -23.87 -50.05
C SER A 126 4.69 -23.47 -48.80
N LEU A 127 3.48 -24.01 -48.61
CA LEU A 127 2.67 -23.76 -47.42
C LEU A 127 3.30 -24.40 -46.17
N LEU A 128 3.81 -25.62 -46.27
CA LEU A 128 4.51 -26.30 -45.17
C LEU A 128 5.80 -25.55 -44.79
N SER A 129 6.54 -25.05 -45.77
CA SER A 129 7.71 -24.19 -45.55
C SER A 129 7.33 -22.92 -44.79
N ILE A 130 6.28 -22.21 -45.21
CA ILE A 130 5.78 -21.00 -44.54
C ILE A 130 5.38 -21.32 -43.10
N ILE A 131 4.58 -22.36 -42.87
CA ILE A 131 4.13 -22.77 -41.53
C ILE A 131 5.32 -23.14 -40.65
N SER A 132 6.31 -23.86 -41.18
CA SER A 132 7.52 -24.23 -40.44
C SER A 132 8.32 -22.99 -40.03
N SER A 133 8.45 -22.00 -40.92
CA SER A 133 9.14 -20.75 -40.65
C SER A 133 8.40 -19.89 -39.61
N GLN A 134 7.07 -19.85 -39.66
CA GLN A 134 6.26 -19.14 -38.66
C GLN A 134 6.39 -19.81 -37.29
N ARG A 135 6.31 -21.14 -37.24
CA ARG A 135 6.51 -21.92 -36.01
C ARG A 135 7.88 -21.65 -35.41
N GLU A 136 8.92 -21.58 -36.23
CA GLU A 136 10.28 -21.30 -35.76
C GLU A 136 10.39 -19.88 -35.20
N ARG A 137 9.85 -18.86 -35.90
CA ARG A 137 9.82 -17.48 -35.39
C ARG A 137 9.09 -17.35 -34.07
N PHE A 138 7.94 -18.01 -33.92
CA PHE A 138 7.21 -18.03 -32.65
C PHE A 138 7.98 -18.75 -31.56
N ARG A 139 8.68 -19.86 -31.89
CA ARG A 139 9.54 -20.58 -30.95
C ARG A 139 10.68 -19.68 -30.46
N THR A 140 11.38 -18.99 -31.36
CA THR A 140 12.46 -18.04 -31.01
C THR A 140 11.93 -16.91 -30.14
N ARG A 141 10.84 -16.24 -30.54
CA ARG A 141 10.25 -15.16 -29.75
C ARG A 141 9.80 -15.62 -28.36
N ASN A 142 9.26 -16.83 -28.25
CA ASN A 142 8.87 -17.38 -26.95
C ASN A 142 10.10 -17.67 -26.06
N GLN A 143 11.20 -18.17 -26.64
CA GLN A 143 12.46 -18.34 -25.92
C GLN A 143 13.06 -17.01 -25.45
N GLU A 144 13.02 -15.97 -26.29
CA GLU A 144 13.44 -14.61 -25.92
C GLU A 144 12.60 -14.07 -24.77
N LEU A 145 11.27 -14.16 -24.86
CA LEU A 145 10.37 -13.72 -23.78
C LEU A 145 10.60 -14.50 -22.48
N GLU A 146 10.85 -15.82 -22.55
CA GLU A 146 11.22 -16.60 -21.39
C GLU A 146 12.57 -16.16 -20.79
N ALA A 147 13.55 -15.80 -21.63
CA ALA A 147 14.84 -15.29 -21.18
C ALA A 147 14.69 -13.92 -20.49
N GLU A 148 13.96 -12.99 -21.10
CA GLU A 148 13.64 -11.69 -20.50
C GLU A 148 12.90 -11.83 -19.17
N HIS A 149 11.94 -12.76 -19.10
CA HIS A 149 11.22 -13.05 -17.86
C HIS A 149 12.17 -13.55 -16.76
N ARG A 150 13.07 -14.48 -17.08
CA ARG A 150 14.09 -14.97 -16.14
C ARG A 150 15.03 -13.84 -15.69
N MET A 151 15.44 -12.96 -16.60
CA MET A 151 16.28 -11.80 -16.26
C MET A 151 15.55 -10.82 -15.34
N ALA A 152 14.30 -10.47 -15.65
CA ALA A 152 13.49 -9.60 -14.80
C ALA A 152 13.29 -10.18 -13.40
N GLN A 153 13.04 -11.50 -13.31
CA GLN A 153 12.96 -12.20 -12.02
C GLN A 153 14.28 -12.11 -11.23
N HIS A 154 15.43 -12.28 -11.88
CA HIS A 154 16.73 -12.13 -11.23
C HIS A 154 16.94 -10.70 -10.71
N THR A 155 16.59 -9.67 -11.49
CA THR A 155 16.66 -8.27 -11.06
C THR A 155 15.77 -7.99 -9.85
N ILE A 156 14.54 -8.53 -9.82
CA ILE A 156 13.64 -8.40 -8.67
C ILE A 156 14.28 -9.01 -7.42
N GLN A 157 14.89 -10.19 -7.52
CA GLN A 157 15.56 -10.85 -6.40
C GLN A 157 16.77 -10.05 -5.91
N ALA A 158 17.58 -9.52 -6.83
CA ALA A 158 18.72 -8.66 -6.49
C ALA A 158 18.26 -7.41 -5.71
N LEU A 159 17.26 -6.68 -6.23
CA LEU A 159 16.70 -5.50 -5.57
C LEU A 159 16.07 -5.81 -4.19
N GLN A 160 15.42 -6.97 -4.05
CA GLN A 160 14.91 -7.43 -2.76
C GLN A 160 16.04 -7.65 -1.76
N SER A 161 17.14 -8.28 -2.19
CA SER A 161 18.32 -8.49 -1.33
C SER A 161 18.99 -7.18 -0.92
N GLU A 162 19.06 -6.19 -1.82
CA GLU A 162 19.57 -4.85 -1.52
C GLU A 162 18.67 -4.11 -0.54
N LEU A 163 17.35 -4.18 -0.71
CA LEU A 163 16.39 -3.59 0.23
C LEU A 163 16.53 -4.19 1.63
N ASP A 164 16.71 -5.50 1.73
CA ASP A 164 16.90 -6.16 3.02
C ASP A 164 18.27 -5.85 3.64
N SER A 165 19.32 -5.71 2.83
CA SER A 165 20.63 -5.22 3.29
C SER A 165 20.54 -3.80 3.82
N LEU A 166 19.94 -2.88 3.06
CA LEU A 166 19.75 -1.48 3.47
C LEU A 166 18.87 -1.37 4.72
N ARG A 167 17.83 -2.20 4.86
CA ARG A 167 17.03 -2.27 6.09
C ARG A 167 17.87 -2.72 7.27
N ALA A 168 18.68 -3.76 7.11
CA ALA A 168 19.55 -4.25 8.17
C ALA A 168 20.57 -3.19 8.60
N ASP A 169 21.15 -2.46 7.66
CA ASP A 169 22.14 -1.42 7.96
C ASP A 169 21.50 -0.15 8.55
N ASN A 170 20.31 0.23 8.09
CA ASN A 170 19.52 1.31 8.72
C ASN A 170 19.19 0.98 10.18
N ILE A 171 18.81 -0.28 10.48
CA ILE A 171 18.61 -0.72 11.86
C ILE A 171 19.90 -0.57 12.64
N LYS A 172 21.04 -1.10 12.17
CA LYS A 172 22.35 -0.97 12.85
C LYS A 172 22.74 0.48 13.11
N LEU A 173 22.51 1.36 12.13
CA LEU A 173 22.79 2.78 12.26
C LEU A 173 21.91 3.42 13.34
N PHE A 174 20.63 3.06 13.36
CA PHE A 174 19.71 3.45 14.43
C PHE A 174 20.20 2.97 15.81
N GLU A 175 20.71 1.74 15.95
CA GLU A 175 21.28 1.27 17.23
C GLU A 175 22.45 2.15 17.68
N LYS A 176 23.34 2.52 16.75
CA LYS A 176 24.47 3.42 17.03
C LYS A 176 24.01 4.81 17.44
N ILE A 177 23.02 5.37 16.75
CA ILE A 177 22.44 6.68 17.09
C ILE A 177 21.81 6.63 18.48
N LYS A 178 20.99 5.62 18.76
CA LYS A 178 20.34 5.42 20.07
C LYS A 178 21.37 5.23 21.18
N PHE A 179 22.44 4.47 20.91
CA PHE A 179 23.56 4.32 21.84
C PHE A 179 24.21 5.67 22.15
N LEU A 180 24.59 6.44 21.12
CA LEU A 180 25.21 7.76 21.30
C LEU A 180 24.28 8.78 21.98
N GLN A 181 22.99 8.81 21.62
CA GLN A 181 21.96 9.63 22.28
C GLN A 181 21.82 9.30 23.77
N ASN A 182 21.95 8.02 24.15
CA ASN A 182 21.90 7.59 25.53
C ASN A 182 23.12 8.07 26.35
N TYR A 183 24.29 8.26 25.72
CA TYR A 183 25.46 8.87 26.35
C TYR A 183 25.41 10.40 26.37
N SER A 184 24.84 11.03 25.35
CA SER A 184 24.81 12.49 25.20
C SER A 184 23.65 13.16 25.92
N GLY A 185 22.72 12.40 26.52
CA GLY A 185 21.79 12.88 27.53
C GLY A 185 21.12 14.20 27.18
N ARG A 186 20.25 14.20 26.13
CA ARG A 186 18.99 14.98 25.98
C ARG A 186 18.75 15.57 24.58
N GLY A 187 17.52 15.38 24.09
CA GLY A 187 16.72 16.44 23.44
C GLY A 187 16.56 16.37 21.91
N GLY A 188 15.49 15.76 21.43
CA GLY A 188 15.00 15.90 20.06
C GLY A 188 13.60 15.30 19.94
N GLY A 189 12.66 16.01 19.32
CA GLY A 189 11.29 15.52 19.15
C GLY A 189 11.27 14.19 18.39
N SER A 190 10.56 13.21 18.95
CA SER A 190 10.41 11.87 18.38
C SER A 190 9.93 11.97 16.93
N ASP A 191 10.81 11.62 15.99
CA ASP A 191 10.48 11.54 14.57
C ASP A 191 9.76 10.21 14.28
N ASP A 192 8.80 10.21 13.36
CA ASP A 192 8.00 9.01 13.02
C ASP A 192 8.89 7.89 12.45
N THR A 193 9.94 8.27 11.72
CA THR A 193 10.93 7.31 11.21
C THR A 193 11.74 6.66 12.34
N GLU A 194 12.07 7.44 13.37
CA GLU A 194 12.77 7.00 14.58
C GLU A 194 11.90 5.98 15.36
N LEU A 195 10.60 6.22 15.47
CA LEU A 195 9.65 5.28 16.09
C LEU A 195 9.57 3.96 15.33
N ARG A 196 9.53 3.98 13.99
CA ARG A 196 9.50 2.77 13.17
C ARG A 196 10.75 1.92 13.36
N TYR A 197 11.94 2.52 13.29
CA TYR A 197 13.19 1.80 13.51
C TYR A 197 13.39 1.39 14.97
N SER A 198 12.92 2.18 15.93
CA SER A 198 12.91 1.81 17.36
C SER A 198 12.07 0.56 17.62
N SER A 199 10.88 0.47 17.01
CA SER A 199 10.03 -0.72 17.16
C SER A 199 10.67 -1.98 16.56
N GLN A 200 11.35 -1.87 15.40
CA GLN A 200 12.09 -2.99 14.79
C GLN A 200 13.33 -3.40 15.59
N TYR A 201 14.00 -2.44 16.20
CA TYR A 201 15.13 -2.67 17.11
C TYR A 201 14.69 -3.40 18.39
N GLU A 202 13.63 -2.91 19.04
CA GLU A 202 13.11 -3.51 20.29
C GLU A 202 12.55 -4.92 20.07
N GLU A 203 11.93 -5.18 18.91
CA GLU A 203 11.50 -6.52 18.54
C GLU A 203 12.69 -7.50 18.35
N ARG A 204 13.86 -6.99 17.95
CA ARG A 204 15.09 -7.80 17.84
C ARG A 204 15.81 -7.96 19.18
N LEU A 205 15.74 -6.99 20.09
CA LEU A 205 16.44 -7.06 21.38
C LEU A 205 15.75 -7.90 22.45
N ASP A 206 14.43 -8.07 22.38
CA ASP A 206 13.71 -8.79 23.41
C ASP A 206 13.42 -10.25 22.95
N PRO A 207 14.31 -11.22 23.25
CA PRO A 207 14.15 -12.62 22.85
C PRO A 207 12.85 -13.23 23.40
N PHE A 208 12.25 -12.66 24.45
CA PHE A 208 11.00 -13.11 25.05
C PHE A 208 9.75 -12.45 24.46
N SER A 209 9.87 -11.38 23.67
CA SER A 209 8.72 -10.76 23.00
C SER A 209 8.11 -11.69 21.95
N SER A 210 8.96 -12.37 21.17
CA SER A 210 8.52 -13.35 20.17
C SER A 210 7.92 -14.61 20.82
N PHE A 211 8.44 -15.01 21.99
CA PHE A 211 7.92 -16.12 22.78
C PHE A 211 6.58 -15.77 23.43
N SER A 212 6.46 -14.60 24.07
CA SER A 212 5.23 -14.13 24.72
C SER A 212 4.12 -13.83 23.72
N LYS A 213 4.43 -13.31 22.53
CA LYS A 213 3.48 -13.19 21.40
C LYS A 213 2.97 -14.57 20.97
N ARG A 214 3.87 -15.55 20.77
CA ARG A 214 3.50 -16.93 20.41
C ARG A 214 2.72 -17.63 21.51
N GLU A 215 3.04 -17.40 22.78
CA GLU A 215 2.32 -17.96 23.92
C GLU A 215 0.92 -17.35 24.08
N ARG A 216 0.79 -16.02 23.92
CA ARG A 216 -0.52 -15.34 23.86
C ARG A 216 -1.36 -15.84 22.68
N GLN A 217 -0.75 -16.06 21.53
CA GLN A 217 -1.43 -16.59 20.35
C GLN A 217 -1.85 -18.04 20.54
N ARG A 218 -1.03 -18.88 21.18
CA ARG A 218 -1.41 -20.24 21.58
C ARG A 218 -2.55 -20.24 22.59
N LYS A 219 -2.50 -19.38 23.61
CA LYS A 219 -3.59 -19.20 24.58
C LYS A 219 -4.87 -18.70 23.90
N TYR A 220 -4.74 -17.74 22.98
CA TYR A 220 -5.87 -17.25 22.18
C TYR A 220 -6.46 -18.35 21.30
N LEU A 221 -5.62 -19.17 20.66
CA LEU A 221 -6.08 -20.32 19.87
C LEU A 221 -6.70 -21.43 20.73
N SER A 222 -6.26 -21.59 21.98
CA SER A 222 -6.85 -22.54 22.93
C SER A 222 -8.19 -22.09 23.53
N LEU A 223 -8.62 -20.84 23.31
CA LEU A 223 -9.93 -20.37 23.76
C LEU A 223 -11.06 -20.94 22.89
N SER A 224 -12.20 -21.21 23.55
CA SER A 224 -13.41 -21.74 22.94
C SER A 224 -13.86 -20.88 21.74
N PRO A 225 -14.32 -21.48 20.63
CA PRO A 225 -14.83 -20.74 19.46
C PRO A 225 -15.90 -19.69 19.81
N TRP A 226 -16.72 -19.95 20.84
CA TRP A 226 -17.77 -19.05 21.32
C TRP A 226 -17.24 -17.84 22.09
N ASP A 227 -16.14 -17.98 22.82
CA ASP A 227 -15.45 -16.85 23.48
C ASP A 227 -14.78 -15.95 22.46
N LYS A 228 -14.20 -16.53 21.39
CA LYS A 228 -13.64 -15.76 20.27
C LYS A 228 -14.71 -14.97 19.53
N ALA A 229 -15.87 -15.56 19.30
CA ALA A 229 -17.01 -14.88 18.67
C ALA A 229 -17.49 -13.70 19.52
N THR A 230 -17.67 -13.89 20.82
CA THR A 230 -18.10 -12.83 21.75
C THR A 230 -17.07 -11.70 21.86
N LEU A 231 -15.77 -12.03 21.92
CA LEU A 231 -14.70 -11.03 21.95
C LEU A 231 -14.56 -10.29 20.61
N SER A 232 -14.80 -10.97 19.49
CA SER A 232 -14.81 -10.34 18.16
C SER A 232 -16.02 -9.41 17.98
N MET A 233 -17.20 -9.83 18.44
CA MET A 233 -18.42 -9.00 18.47
C MET A 233 -18.23 -7.78 19.37
N GLY A 234 -17.66 -7.96 20.57
CA GLY A 234 -17.35 -6.86 21.48
C GLY A 234 -16.34 -5.87 20.89
N ARG A 235 -15.26 -6.36 20.28
CA ARG A 235 -14.31 -5.47 19.58
C ARG A 235 -14.93 -4.77 18.39
N LEU A 236 -15.79 -5.42 17.62
CA LEU A 236 -16.42 -4.83 16.44
C LEU A 236 -17.39 -3.70 16.83
N VAL A 237 -18.10 -3.86 17.94
CA VAL A 237 -18.95 -2.81 18.54
C VAL A 237 -18.12 -1.65 19.13
N LEU A 238 -17.01 -1.94 19.82
CA LEU A 238 -16.18 -0.90 20.43
C LEU A 238 -15.25 -0.18 19.45
N SER A 239 -14.83 -0.87 18.38
CA SER A 239 -13.89 -0.36 17.37
C SER A 239 -14.56 0.58 16.37
N ASN A 240 -15.87 0.42 16.13
CA ASN A 240 -16.56 1.23 15.14
C ASN A 240 -17.26 2.44 15.78
N LYS A 241 -16.90 3.65 15.32
CA LYS A 241 -17.49 4.91 15.77
C LYS A 241 -19.02 4.93 15.59
N MET A 242 -19.52 4.33 14.50
CA MET A 242 -20.96 4.26 14.21
C MET A 242 -21.71 3.32 15.17
N ALA A 243 -21.14 2.16 15.50
CA ALA A 243 -21.74 1.21 16.43
C ALA A 243 -21.87 1.80 17.84
N ARG A 244 -20.87 2.58 18.26
CA ARG A 244 -20.90 3.31 19.53
C ARG A 244 -22.02 4.35 19.58
N THR A 245 -22.20 5.11 18.50
CA THR A 245 -23.28 6.11 18.38
C THR A 245 -24.66 5.45 18.41
N ILE A 246 -24.85 4.36 17.68
CA ILE A 246 -26.11 3.59 17.69
C ILE A 246 -26.41 3.05 19.09
N GLY A 247 -25.40 2.47 19.77
CA GLY A 247 -25.55 1.96 21.14
C GLY A 247 -25.96 3.05 22.14
N PHE A 248 -25.38 4.25 22.04
CA PHE A 248 -25.76 5.40 22.88
C PHE A 248 -27.22 5.82 22.67
N PHE A 249 -27.67 5.91 21.41
CA PHE A 249 -29.07 6.25 21.14
C PHE A 249 -30.04 5.15 21.57
N TYR A 250 -29.64 3.88 21.44
CA TYR A 250 -30.44 2.75 21.92
C TYR A 250 -30.63 2.77 23.43
N THR A 251 -29.56 3.00 24.22
CA THR A 251 -29.68 3.11 25.68
C THR A 251 -30.51 4.32 26.09
N LEU A 252 -30.34 5.46 25.43
CA LEU A 252 -31.14 6.66 25.68
C LEU A 252 -32.63 6.41 25.40
N PHE A 253 -32.94 5.78 24.26
CA PHE A 253 -34.30 5.41 23.88
C PHE A 253 -34.93 4.46 24.90
N LEU A 254 -34.21 3.42 25.33
CA LEU A 254 -34.72 2.53 26.38
C LEU A 254 -34.96 3.25 27.70
N HIS A 255 -34.08 4.17 28.11
CA HIS A 255 -34.33 4.97 29.30
C HIS A 255 -35.59 5.81 29.15
N CYS A 256 -35.76 6.51 28.03
CA CYS A 256 -36.99 7.26 27.74
C CYS A 256 -38.23 6.36 27.79
N LEU A 257 -38.16 5.16 27.22
CA LEU A 257 -39.27 4.20 27.23
C LEU A 257 -39.61 3.76 28.66
N VAL A 258 -38.61 3.40 29.46
CA VAL A 258 -38.80 3.05 30.87
C VAL A 258 -39.43 4.22 31.64
N PHE A 259 -38.94 5.45 31.47
CA PHE A 259 -39.53 6.63 32.08
C PHE A 259 -40.98 6.86 31.64
N LEU A 260 -41.31 6.65 30.36
CA LEU A 260 -42.68 6.78 29.86
C LEU A 260 -43.60 5.72 30.46
N VAL A 261 -43.14 4.47 30.60
CA VAL A 261 -43.91 3.40 31.24
C VAL A 261 -44.15 3.71 32.71
N LEU A 262 -43.11 4.13 33.44
CA LEU A 262 -43.23 4.53 34.84
C LEU A 262 -44.15 5.75 35.01
N TYR A 263 -44.04 6.74 34.12
CA TYR A 263 -44.92 7.91 34.12
C TYR A 263 -46.38 7.52 33.87
N LYS A 264 -46.65 6.63 32.90
CA LYS A 264 -48.00 6.14 32.63
C LYS A 264 -48.56 5.34 33.79
N LEU A 265 -47.75 4.50 34.42
CA LEU A 265 -48.15 3.73 35.59
C LEU A 265 -48.49 4.65 36.77
N ALA A 266 -47.60 5.58 37.09
CA ALA A 266 -47.79 6.55 38.17
C ALA A 266 -49.01 7.46 37.94
N TRP A 267 -49.21 7.91 36.69
CA TRP A 267 -50.38 8.72 36.33
C TRP A 267 -51.69 7.94 36.44
N SER A 268 -51.70 6.68 36.00
CA SER A 268 -52.89 5.83 36.13
C SER A 268 -53.23 5.59 37.60
N GLU A 269 -52.23 5.30 38.43
CA GLU A 269 -52.41 5.09 39.87
C GLU A 269 -52.90 6.36 40.57
N SER A 270 -52.37 7.54 40.22
CA SER A 270 -52.84 8.81 40.80
C SER A 270 -54.29 9.10 40.45
N VAL A 271 -54.72 8.85 39.20
CA VAL A 271 -56.11 9.06 38.77
C VAL A 271 -57.08 8.13 39.52
N GLU A 272 -56.69 6.87 39.76
CA GLU A 272 -57.50 5.93 40.54
C GLU A 272 -57.63 6.36 42.00
N ARG A 273 -56.53 6.82 42.62
CA ARG A 273 -56.54 7.38 43.99
C ARG A 273 -57.40 8.65 44.08
N ASP A 274 -57.33 9.53 43.10
CA ASP A 274 -58.16 10.74 43.07
C ASP A 274 -59.65 10.40 42.89
N CYS A 275 -59.98 9.39 42.09
CA CYS A 275 -61.36 8.91 41.92
C CYS A 275 -61.92 8.31 43.23
N THR A 276 -61.16 7.44 43.89
CA THR A 276 -61.58 6.81 45.16
C THR A 276 -61.75 7.84 46.28
N THR A 277 -60.84 8.81 46.40
CA THR A 277 -60.96 9.89 47.38
C THR A 277 -62.16 10.80 47.08
N PHE A 278 -62.43 11.10 45.80
CA PHE A 278 -63.62 11.86 45.41
C PHE A 278 -64.92 11.10 45.71
N CYS A 279 -64.99 9.80 45.41
CA CYS A 279 -66.12 8.94 45.76
C CYS A 279 -66.35 8.88 47.28
N ALA A 280 -65.29 8.69 48.08
CA ALA A 280 -65.37 8.66 49.53
C ALA A 280 -65.87 10.00 50.09
N LYS A 281 -65.35 11.13 49.58
CA LYS A 281 -65.80 12.46 49.97
C LYS A 281 -67.28 12.68 49.66
N LYS A 282 -67.71 12.33 48.43
CA LYS A 282 -69.11 12.47 48.02
C LYS A 282 -70.06 11.60 48.84
N PHE A 283 -69.63 10.39 49.22
CA PHE A 283 -70.39 9.52 50.11
C PHE A 283 -70.49 10.10 51.52
N ALA A 284 -69.40 10.61 52.08
CA ALA A 284 -69.40 11.27 53.39
C ALA A 284 -70.32 12.50 53.40
N ASP A 285 -70.26 13.34 52.37
CA ASP A 285 -71.15 14.49 52.20
C ASP A 285 -72.63 14.07 52.09
N HIS A 286 -72.92 12.97 51.38
CA HIS A 286 -74.28 12.43 51.28
C HIS A 286 -74.78 11.87 52.63
N LEU A 287 -73.94 11.11 53.34
CA LEU A 287 -74.28 10.57 54.66
C LEU A 287 -74.62 11.68 55.65
N HIS A 288 -73.78 12.72 55.72
CA HIS A 288 -74.00 13.88 56.58
C HIS A 288 -75.31 14.63 56.23
N LYS A 289 -75.62 14.78 54.93
CA LYS A 289 -76.81 15.52 54.51
C LYS A 289 -78.12 14.78 54.75
N PHE A 290 -78.14 13.45 54.62
CA PHE A 290 -79.37 12.66 54.61
C PHE A 290 -79.59 11.80 55.87
N HIS A 291 -78.54 11.40 56.59
CA HIS A 291 -78.66 10.47 57.73
C HIS A 291 -78.40 11.11 59.10
N GLU A 292 -78.01 12.39 59.18
CA GLU A 292 -77.81 13.05 60.48
C GLU A 292 -79.14 13.34 61.22
N ASN A 293 -80.25 13.50 60.48
CA ASN A 293 -81.58 13.78 61.08
C ASN A 293 -82.39 12.52 61.46
N ASP A 294 -81.98 11.31 61.05
CA ASP A 294 -82.77 10.07 61.26
C ASP A 294 -82.35 9.32 62.54
N ASN A 295 -81.15 9.59 63.06
CA ASN A 295 -80.64 8.98 64.30
C ASN A 295 -81.21 9.61 65.59
N GLY A 296 -82.07 10.63 65.48
CA GLY A 296 -82.70 11.29 66.62
C GLY A 296 -84.00 10.64 67.13
N ALA A 297 -84.64 9.75 66.35
CA ALA A 297 -86.01 9.29 66.67
C ALA A 297 -86.11 7.86 67.26
N ALA A 298 -85.05 7.03 67.19
CA ALA A 298 -85.14 5.61 67.57
C ALA A 298 -84.27 5.19 68.78
N ALA A 299 -83.51 6.10 69.39
CA ALA A 299 -82.60 5.80 70.51
C ALA A 299 -83.17 6.20 71.90
N GLY A 300 -84.48 6.45 72.01
CA GLY A 300 -85.11 7.04 73.19
C GLY A 300 -85.63 6.09 74.28
N ASP A 301 -85.68 4.77 74.05
CA ASP A 301 -86.50 3.89 74.91
C ASP A 301 -85.83 2.54 75.27
N LEU A 302 -84.54 2.55 75.62
CA LEU A 302 -83.89 1.32 76.08
C LEU A 302 -82.78 1.49 77.13
N TRP A 303 -82.97 2.32 78.16
CA TRP A 303 -82.25 2.18 79.44
C TRP A 303 -83.13 2.60 80.61
N GLN A 304 -83.62 1.59 81.33
CA GLN A 304 -83.95 1.65 82.76
C GLN A 304 -82.70 1.98 83.59
#